data_AF-A0A6I8T677-F1
#
_entry.id   AF-A0A6I8T677-F1
#
_cell.length_a   1.000
_cell.length_b   1.000
_cell.length_c   1.000
_cell.angle_alpha   90.00
_cell.angle_beta   90.00
_cell.angle_gamma   90.00
#
_symmetry.space_group_name_H-M   'P 1'
#
loop_
_entity.id
_entity.type
_entity.pdbx_description
1 polymer ?
#
loop_
_entity_poly.entity_id
_entity_poly.type
_entity_poly.pdbx_seq_one_letter_code
_entity_poly.pdbx_strand_id
1 'polypeptide(L)'
;MIDALLAMNNLSIVNAIDELGTICRDFILVCYWAGRKFPCFDKHEFFSWIDSTSHYGACCSFNYHPSVQETITPFAVNTFGVHGGLSVIGTGYPQASDGKSGALYSEGFMLMIHHPHDFAVESAPLTLLKLGTETFISVSPTDSRCSSQVLVLPQSQRSCIIGKDFPVPIENYRQPACTLECLRNEVHRKCDCHPYHLPRQSQIPENIKPIRGCTVFDSLCLIDNFYMLKRLKCQCLPACSDVTYKTSSVVTDFSAHKYSMNIFYTETNLTSFEFIFHIYLSNQVVASNRRIVVVSWISLLANLGGAFSLCLGMSIISLVEVLFYIFLRFYRIQQKLQKQAKEKQIKLVQPLAALQRFPKKEQLLNQKISAFE
;
A
#
# COMPACT_ATOMS: atom_id res chain seq x y z
N MET A 1 -19.09 34.69 13.21
CA MET A 1 -18.75 35.98 12.58
C MET A 1 -18.18 35.77 11.17
N ILE A 2 -17.14 34.95 11.01
CA ILE A 2 -16.54 34.65 9.69
C ILE A 2 -17.52 33.94 8.75
N ASP A 3 -18.22 32.90 9.20
CA ASP A 3 -19.18 32.17 8.35
C ASP A 3 -20.31 33.08 7.81
N ALA A 4 -20.79 34.01 8.64
CA ALA A 4 -21.79 34.99 8.21
C ALA A 4 -21.24 35.95 7.15
N LEU A 5 -19.97 36.36 7.29
CA LEU A 5 -19.29 37.21 6.31
C LEU A 5 -19.09 36.49 4.98
N LEU A 6 -18.66 35.22 5.01
CA LEU A 6 -18.52 34.38 3.82
C LEU A 6 -19.88 34.17 3.14
N ALA A 7 -20.92 33.89 3.91
CA ALA A 7 -22.28 33.73 3.38
C ALA A 7 -22.82 35.02 2.74
N MET A 8 -22.59 36.19 3.35
CA MET A 8 -23.00 37.49 2.78
C MET A 8 -22.32 37.80 1.44
N ASN A 9 -21.10 37.30 1.24
CA ASN A 9 -20.35 37.48 0.00
C ASN A 9 -20.51 36.29 -0.98
N ASN A 10 -21.35 35.31 -0.66
CA ASN A 10 -21.52 34.08 -1.44
C ASN A 10 -20.19 33.32 -1.72
N LEU A 11 -19.27 33.35 -0.74
CA LEU A 11 -17.97 32.70 -0.83
C LEU A 11 -17.96 31.38 -0.04
N SER A 12 -17.41 30.33 -0.65
CA SER A 12 -17.05 29.11 0.07
C SER A 12 -15.72 29.31 0.81
N ILE A 13 -15.42 28.49 1.82
CA ILE A 13 -14.11 28.54 2.49
C ILE A 13 -12.97 28.27 1.52
N VAL A 14 -13.17 27.37 0.54
CA VAL A 14 -12.15 27.08 -0.48
C VAL A 14 -11.89 28.33 -1.32
N ASN A 15 -12.96 28.95 -1.82
CA ASN A 15 -12.85 30.17 -2.63
C ASN A 15 -12.19 31.31 -1.84
N ALA A 16 -12.54 31.45 -0.56
CA ALA A 16 -11.95 32.47 0.30
C ALA A 16 -10.45 32.20 0.56
N ILE A 17 -10.04 30.95 0.71
CA ILE A 17 -8.63 30.57 0.82
C ILE A 17 -7.90 30.88 -0.49
N ASP A 18 -8.50 30.59 -1.64
CA ASP A 18 -7.88 30.83 -2.95
C ASP A 18 -7.79 32.34 -3.27
N GLU A 19 -8.76 33.16 -2.84
CA GLU A 19 -8.77 34.61 -3.09
C GLU A 19 -7.96 35.42 -2.08
N LEU A 20 -7.90 34.98 -0.82
CA LEU A 20 -7.25 35.74 0.27
C LEU A 20 -5.90 35.14 0.69
N GLY A 21 -5.68 33.86 0.39
CA GLY A 21 -4.42 33.17 0.63
C GLY A 21 -3.36 33.54 -0.38
N THR A 22 -2.12 33.17 -0.09
CA THR A 22 -1.05 33.24 -1.10
C THR A 22 -1.22 32.11 -2.11
N ILE A 23 -1.21 32.48 -3.38
CA ILE A 23 -1.11 31.51 -4.47
C ILE A 23 0.36 31.15 -4.69
N CYS A 24 0.64 29.99 -5.28
CA CYS A 24 2.02 29.56 -5.51
C CYS A 24 2.86 30.59 -6.27
N ARG A 25 2.23 31.35 -7.16
CA ARG A 25 2.87 32.39 -7.99
C ARG A 25 3.41 33.57 -7.19
N ASP A 26 2.91 33.79 -5.98
CA ASP A 26 3.31 34.92 -5.16
C ASP A 26 4.68 34.69 -4.49
N PHE A 27 4.97 33.44 -4.10
CA PHE A 27 6.18 33.12 -3.34
C PHE A 27 7.21 32.27 -4.07
N ILE A 28 6.87 31.66 -5.22
CA ILE A 28 7.83 30.93 -6.06
C ILE A 28 8.25 31.82 -7.24
N LEU A 29 9.48 32.31 -7.21
CA LEU A 29 9.96 33.30 -8.17
C LEU A 29 10.67 32.67 -9.36
N VAL A 30 11.66 31.81 -9.09
CA VAL A 30 12.54 31.27 -10.13
C VAL A 30 12.81 29.79 -9.89
N CYS A 31 12.75 29.01 -10.96
CA CYS A 31 12.95 27.56 -10.92
C CYS A 31 14.05 27.13 -11.88
N TYR A 32 14.88 26.24 -11.38
CA TYR A 32 15.99 25.64 -12.11
C TYR A 32 15.93 24.13 -11.94
N TRP A 33 16.19 23.42 -13.02
CA TRP A 33 16.34 21.99 -13.03
C TRP A 33 17.72 21.64 -13.56
N ALA A 34 18.53 20.96 -12.75
CA ALA A 34 19.90 20.59 -13.11
C ALA A 34 20.72 21.76 -13.70
N GLY A 35 20.59 22.95 -13.11
CA GLY A 35 21.25 24.19 -13.55
C GLY A 35 20.61 24.89 -14.76
N ARG A 36 19.52 24.37 -15.34
CA ARG A 36 18.78 25.03 -16.44
C ARG A 36 17.52 25.70 -15.92
N LYS A 37 17.36 26.99 -16.21
CA LYS A 37 16.16 27.76 -15.87
C LYS A 37 14.95 27.23 -16.64
N PHE A 38 13.81 27.12 -15.98
CA PHE A 38 12.53 26.75 -16.59
C PHE A 38 11.38 27.57 -16.00
N PRO A 39 10.26 27.74 -16.72
CA PRO A 39 9.09 28.41 -16.17
C PRO A 39 8.51 27.58 -15.00
N CYS A 40 8.48 28.16 -13.79
CA CYS A 40 7.91 27.49 -12.61
C CYS A 40 6.46 27.03 -12.82
N PHE A 41 5.71 27.79 -13.63
CA PHE A 41 4.29 27.59 -13.88
C PHE A 41 4.06 27.48 -15.38
N ASP A 42 3.96 26.24 -15.85
CA ASP A 42 3.63 25.91 -17.24
C ASP A 42 2.49 24.89 -17.26
N LYS A 43 1.98 24.53 -18.44
CA LYS A 43 0.91 23.53 -18.62
C LYS A 43 1.41 22.08 -18.59
N HIS A 44 2.68 21.85 -18.24
CA HIS A 44 3.26 20.51 -18.23
C HIS A 44 2.87 19.78 -16.95
N GLU A 45 2.15 18.66 -17.05
CA GLU A 45 1.56 17.91 -15.93
C GLU A 45 2.53 17.74 -14.76
N PHE A 46 3.66 17.06 -14.95
CA PHE A 46 4.60 16.80 -13.84
C PHE A 46 5.80 17.76 -13.72
N PHE A 47 5.90 18.77 -14.58
CA PHE A 47 7.05 19.69 -14.63
C PHE A 47 6.61 21.15 -14.45
N SER A 48 5.69 21.35 -13.52
CA SER A 48 5.24 22.66 -13.07
C SER A 48 4.79 22.60 -11.60
N TRP A 49 4.71 23.76 -10.98
CA TRP A 49 4.07 23.91 -9.68
C TRP A 49 2.55 24.03 -9.84
N ILE A 50 1.81 23.34 -8.98
CA ILE A 50 0.34 23.41 -8.90
C ILE A 50 -0.10 23.70 -7.46
N ASP A 51 -1.28 24.30 -7.33
CA ASP A 51 -1.94 24.47 -6.04
C ASP A 51 -2.40 23.12 -5.51
N SER A 52 -2.20 22.88 -4.22
CA SER A 52 -2.56 21.65 -3.53
C SER A 52 -2.99 21.93 -2.09
N THR A 53 -3.40 20.90 -1.36
CA THR A 53 -3.81 21.02 0.03
C THR A 53 -3.20 19.92 0.88
N SER A 54 -2.90 20.26 2.13
CA SER A 54 -2.50 19.29 3.16
C SER A 54 -3.19 19.63 4.48
N HIS A 55 -2.92 18.85 5.52
CA HIS A 55 -3.35 19.13 6.88
C HIS A 55 -2.82 20.48 7.44
N TYR A 56 -1.80 21.08 6.81
CA TYR A 56 -1.34 22.44 7.12
C TYR A 56 -2.08 23.56 6.37
N GLY A 57 -2.98 23.21 5.44
CA GLY A 57 -3.78 24.15 4.65
C GLY A 57 -3.44 24.15 3.17
N ALA A 58 -3.60 25.29 2.50
CA ALA A 58 -3.21 25.48 1.10
C ALA A 58 -1.67 25.34 0.96
N CYS A 59 -1.25 24.66 -0.09
CA CYS A 59 0.13 24.27 -0.35
C CYS A 59 0.44 24.38 -1.85
N CYS A 60 1.73 24.28 -2.16
CA CYS A 60 2.22 24.22 -3.54
C CYS A 60 3.00 22.94 -3.74
N SER A 61 2.70 22.22 -4.81
CA SER A 61 3.34 20.94 -5.09
C SER A 61 3.94 20.93 -6.50
N PHE A 62 5.15 20.41 -6.60
CA PHE A 62 5.84 20.16 -7.86
C PHE A 62 5.87 18.64 -8.11
N ASN A 63 5.72 18.21 -9.37
CA ASN A 63 5.72 16.79 -9.74
C ASN A 63 4.69 15.97 -8.93
N TYR A 64 3.45 16.48 -8.82
CA TYR A 64 2.41 15.94 -7.95
C TYR A 64 1.08 15.79 -8.70
N HIS A 65 0.58 14.56 -8.78
CA HIS A 65 -0.74 14.24 -9.31
C HIS A 65 -1.26 12.93 -8.69
N PRO A 66 -2.01 13.00 -7.58
CA PRO A 66 -2.53 11.82 -6.88
C PRO A 66 -3.72 11.16 -7.58
N SER A 67 -4.35 11.85 -8.55
CA SER A 67 -5.61 11.42 -9.19
C SER A 67 -5.49 11.17 -10.69
N VAL A 68 -4.29 11.31 -11.27
CA VAL A 68 -4.04 11.08 -12.70
C VAL A 68 -3.83 9.58 -12.96
N GLN A 69 -4.44 9.05 -14.02
CA GLN A 69 -4.24 7.68 -14.49
C GLN A 69 -2.80 7.48 -15.00
N GLU A 70 -2.23 6.29 -14.79
CA GLU A 70 -0.80 5.97 -15.01
C GLU A 70 -0.26 6.14 -16.44
N THR A 71 -1.07 6.55 -17.41
CA THR A 71 -0.59 6.83 -18.77
C THR A 71 0.46 7.93 -18.80
N ILE A 72 0.48 8.80 -17.80
CA ILE A 72 1.46 9.87 -17.66
C ILE A 72 2.42 9.52 -16.53
N THR A 73 3.67 9.29 -16.90
CA THR A 73 4.74 9.01 -15.95
C THR A 73 5.20 10.28 -15.25
N PRO A 74 5.35 10.28 -13.91
CA PRO A 74 5.97 11.39 -13.20
C PRO A 74 7.35 11.73 -13.75
N PHE A 75 7.72 13.00 -13.63
CA PHE A 75 9.03 13.45 -14.07
C PHE A 75 10.11 12.76 -13.22
N ALA A 76 11.02 12.05 -13.89
CA ALA A 76 12.10 11.29 -13.27
C ALA A 76 13.46 11.81 -13.75
N VAL A 77 14.45 11.72 -12.86
CA VAL A 77 15.80 12.22 -13.11
C VAL A 77 16.81 11.09 -13.07
N ASN A 78 17.85 11.21 -13.90
CA ASN A 78 18.99 10.28 -13.93
C ASN A 78 20.29 10.93 -13.41
N THR A 79 20.17 12.02 -12.65
CA THR A 79 21.28 12.77 -12.06
C THR A 79 21.17 12.80 -10.54
N PHE A 80 22.30 12.92 -9.87
CA PHE A 80 22.43 12.92 -8.42
C PHE A 80 23.40 14.02 -7.96
N GLY A 81 23.42 14.30 -6.66
CA GLY A 81 24.23 15.37 -6.09
C GLY A 81 23.62 16.76 -6.26
N VAL A 82 24.22 17.75 -5.58
CA VAL A 82 23.65 19.09 -5.35
C VAL A 82 23.19 19.81 -6.62
N HIS A 83 23.89 19.63 -7.74
CA HIS A 83 23.56 20.28 -9.01
C HIS A 83 22.60 19.48 -9.89
N GLY A 84 22.18 18.29 -9.47
CA GLY A 84 21.42 17.33 -10.28
C GLY A 84 19.91 17.35 -10.09
N GLY A 85 19.35 18.32 -9.37
CA GLY A 85 17.93 18.31 -9.02
C GLY A 85 17.25 19.67 -9.15
N LEU A 86 16.20 19.87 -8.35
CA LEU A 86 15.35 21.06 -8.37
C LEU A 86 15.99 22.14 -7.50
N SER A 87 16.14 23.34 -8.05
CA SER A 87 16.62 24.52 -7.32
C SER A 87 15.61 25.63 -7.49
N VAL A 88 15.17 26.23 -6.38
CA VAL A 88 14.11 27.25 -6.40
C VAL A 88 14.51 28.43 -5.55
N ILE A 89 14.19 29.61 -6.07
CA ILE A 89 14.26 30.88 -5.35
C ILE A 89 12.82 31.29 -5.06
N GLY A 90 12.53 31.47 -3.78
CA GLY A 90 11.23 31.95 -3.30
C GLY A 90 11.36 33.20 -2.44
N THR A 91 10.22 33.83 -2.16
CA THR A 91 10.14 35.02 -1.29
C THR A 91 9.07 34.85 -0.23
N GLY A 92 9.37 35.30 0.99
CA GLY A 92 8.39 35.44 2.07
C GLY A 92 7.59 36.74 2.00
N TYR A 93 7.93 37.68 1.11
CA TYR A 93 7.25 38.97 1.02
C TYR A 93 5.91 38.84 0.26
N PRO A 94 4.82 39.51 0.70
CA PRO A 94 4.72 40.42 1.85
C PRO A 94 4.38 39.76 3.18
N GLN A 95 4.05 38.46 3.23
CA GLN A 95 3.54 37.80 4.44
C GLN A 95 4.53 37.80 5.62
N ALA A 96 5.81 37.58 5.37
CA ALA A 96 6.83 37.71 6.41
C ALA A 96 6.93 39.15 6.95
N SER A 97 6.52 40.15 6.16
CA SER A 97 6.53 41.56 6.55
C SER A 97 5.23 42.01 7.22
N ASP A 98 4.13 41.27 7.09
CA ASP A 98 2.82 41.68 7.61
C ASP A 98 2.57 41.21 9.06
N GLY A 99 3.52 40.46 9.64
CA GLY A 99 3.50 40.00 11.02
C GLY A 99 2.44 38.92 11.31
N LYS A 100 1.79 38.36 10.28
CA LYS A 100 0.83 37.28 10.46
C LYS A 100 1.56 35.95 10.53
N SER A 101 1.33 35.21 11.62
CA SER A 101 1.82 33.82 11.71
C SER A 101 0.92 32.90 10.89
N GLY A 102 1.53 32.10 10.01
CA GLY A 102 0.86 31.00 9.32
C GLY A 102 0.69 29.77 10.21
N ALA A 103 0.63 28.59 9.61
CA ALA A 103 0.59 27.30 10.35
C ALA A 103 1.83 27.04 11.23
N LEU A 104 2.89 27.85 11.07
CA LEU A 104 4.14 27.76 11.81
C LEU A 104 4.23 28.87 12.86
N TYR A 105 4.68 28.52 14.06
CA TYR A 105 5.03 29.49 15.12
C TYR A 105 6.38 30.20 14.87
N SER A 106 6.87 30.18 13.64
CA SER A 106 8.16 30.73 13.21
C SER A 106 8.03 31.29 11.78
N GLU A 107 9.03 32.06 11.33
CA GLU A 107 9.09 32.59 9.97
C GLU A 107 9.74 31.55 9.04
N GLY A 108 9.06 31.25 7.93
CA GLY A 108 9.57 30.34 6.93
C GLY A 108 8.50 29.48 6.28
N PHE A 109 8.94 28.54 5.45
CA PHE A 109 8.09 27.64 4.68
C PHE A 109 8.34 26.19 5.04
N MET A 110 7.28 25.39 5.12
CA MET A 110 7.38 23.95 5.33
C MET A 110 7.51 23.24 3.98
N LEU A 111 8.62 22.53 3.77
CA LEU A 111 8.86 21.71 2.60
C LEU A 111 8.64 20.25 2.96
N MET A 112 7.71 19.59 2.26
CA MET A 112 7.39 18.18 2.46
C MET A 112 7.78 17.38 1.22
N ILE A 113 8.43 16.22 1.42
CA ILE A 113 8.81 15.32 0.31
C ILE A 113 7.98 14.04 0.39
N HIS A 114 7.26 13.73 -0.68
CA HIS A 114 6.43 12.53 -0.79
C HIS A 114 6.39 12.04 -2.24
N HIS A 115 5.75 10.89 -2.46
CA HIS A 115 5.58 10.31 -3.78
C HIS A 115 4.63 11.16 -4.65
N PRO A 116 4.85 11.28 -5.98
CA PRO A 116 3.98 12.05 -6.90
C PRO A 116 2.50 11.70 -6.86
N HIS A 117 2.20 10.42 -6.59
CA HIS A 117 0.83 9.90 -6.51
C HIS A 117 0.29 9.78 -5.07
N ASP A 118 1.03 10.26 -4.06
CA ASP A 118 0.60 10.24 -2.65
C ASP A 118 0.24 11.64 -2.18
N PHE A 119 -0.79 11.75 -1.35
CA PHE A 119 -1.11 12.99 -0.65
C PHE A 119 -0.07 13.33 0.43
N ALA A 120 0.19 14.62 0.64
CA ALA A 120 1.06 15.09 1.71
C ALA A 120 0.41 14.88 3.10
N VAL A 121 0.93 13.93 3.86
CA VAL A 121 0.47 13.56 5.20
C VAL A 121 1.52 13.86 6.27
N GLU A 122 1.13 13.89 7.55
CA GLU A 122 2.02 14.18 8.69
C GLU A 122 3.28 13.31 8.73
N SER A 123 3.25 12.09 8.18
CA SER A 123 4.40 11.18 8.17
C SER A 123 5.43 11.48 7.08
N ALA A 124 5.15 12.42 6.16
CA ALA A 124 6.10 12.80 5.12
C ALA A 124 7.26 13.62 5.73
N PRO A 125 8.51 13.39 5.32
CA PRO A 125 9.65 14.17 5.78
C PRO A 125 9.43 15.68 5.55
N LEU A 126 9.58 16.45 6.63
CA LEU A 126 9.39 17.89 6.67
C LEU A 126 10.73 18.59 6.90
N THR A 127 11.02 19.62 6.11
CA THR A 127 12.16 20.52 6.30
C THR A 127 11.65 21.96 6.37
N LEU A 128 12.08 22.72 7.37
CA LEU A 128 11.75 24.12 7.50
C LEU A 128 12.73 24.97 6.68
N LEU A 129 12.21 25.77 5.74
CA LEU A 129 12.96 26.72 4.94
C LEU A 129 12.94 28.08 5.63
N LYS A 130 14.10 28.57 6.04
CA LYS A 130 14.24 29.86 6.73
C LYS A 130 14.54 30.96 5.71
N LEU A 131 13.95 32.15 5.94
CA LEU A 131 14.25 33.34 5.14
C LEU A 131 15.71 33.80 5.33
N GLY A 132 16.30 34.40 4.30
CA GLY A 132 17.70 34.83 4.29
C GLY A 132 18.71 33.68 4.21
N THR A 133 18.26 32.45 3.93
CA THR A 133 19.11 31.26 3.92
C THR A 133 18.93 30.41 2.67
N GLU A 134 19.98 29.68 2.35
CA GLU A 134 20.05 28.67 1.30
C GLU A 134 20.06 27.29 1.95
N THR A 135 19.11 26.45 1.55
CA THR A 135 18.90 25.13 2.14
C THR A 135 19.16 24.03 1.11
N PHE A 136 20.06 23.11 1.45
CA PHE A 136 20.39 21.95 0.63
C PHE A 136 19.71 20.71 1.22
N ILE A 137 18.73 20.18 0.50
CA ILE A 137 17.95 18.99 0.88
C ILE A 137 18.40 17.78 0.07
N SER A 138 19.08 16.87 0.74
CA SER A 138 19.48 15.57 0.22
C SER A 138 18.36 14.55 0.43
N VAL A 139 17.91 13.91 -0.65
CA VAL A 139 16.83 12.91 -0.66
C VAL A 139 17.41 11.53 -0.90
N SER A 140 17.09 10.60 0.00
CA SER A 140 17.49 9.20 -0.08
C SER A 140 16.25 8.32 -0.17
N PRO A 141 15.83 7.89 -1.38
CA PRO A 141 14.70 7.00 -1.54
C PRO A 141 15.04 5.57 -1.08
N THR A 142 14.02 4.82 -0.70
CA THR A 142 14.10 3.38 -0.41
C THR A 142 12.94 2.69 -1.10
N ASP A 143 13.26 1.85 -2.08
CA ASP A 143 12.32 1.01 -2.80
C ASP A 143 11.97 -0.20 -1.94
N SER A 144 10.69 -0.50 -1.77
CA SER A 144 10.22 -1.65 -0.98
C SER A 144 9.31 -2.50 -1.83
N ARG A 145 9.70 -3.75 -2.08
CA ARG A 145 8.94 -4.68 -2.94
C ARG A 145 8.74 -6.04 -2.32
N CYS A 146 7.63 -6.68 -2.67
CA CYS A 146 7.37 -8.06 -2.33
C CYS A 146 7.84 -9.01 -3.44
N SER A 147 8.38 -10.17 -3.04
CA SER A 147 8.64 -11.26 -3.98
C SER A 147 7.36 -11.89 -4.52
N SER A 148 7.43 -12.54 -5.68
CA SER A 148 6.30 -13.26 -6.28
C SER A 148 5.71 -14.31 -5.34
N GLN A 149 6.55 -14.98 -4.56
CA GLN A 149 6.11 -15.95 -3.54
C GLN A 149 5.23 -15.32 -2.47
N VAL A 150 5.56 -14.09 -2.03
CA VAL A 150 4.73 -13.34 -1.09
C VAL A 150 3.42 -12.94 -1.74
N LEU A 151 3.43 -12.47 -3.00
CA LEU A 151 2.21 -12.00 -3.67
C LEU A 151 1.14 -13.10 -3.86
N VAL A 152 1.53 -14.37 -3.92
CA VAL A 152 0.61 -15.52 -4.00
C VAL A 152 -0.06 -15.84 -2.66
N LEU A 153 0.51 -15.41 -1.53
CA LEU A 153 -0.08 -15.65 -0.22
C LEU A 153 -1.39 -14.84 -0.06
N PRO A 154 -2.35 -15.35 0.74
CA PRO A 154 -3.54 -14.58 1.08
C PRO A 154 -3.18 -13.31 1.88
N GLN A 155 -3.98 -12.26 1.74
CA GLN A 155 -3.77 -10.96 2.41
C GLN A 155 -3.49 -11.10 3.92
N SER A 156 -4.21 -12.00 4.61
CA SER A 156 -4.06 -12.26 6.05
C SER A 156 -2.66 -12.73 6.47
N GLN A 157 -1.86 -13.27 5.53
CA GLN A 157 -0.50 -13.77 5.81
C GLN A 157 0.60 -12.81 5.35
N ARG A 158 0.28 -11.75 4.58
CA ARG A 158 1.30 -10.89 3.94
C ARG A 158 1.65 -9.63 4.72
N SER A 159 0.79 -9.20 5.65
CA SER A 159 0.92 -7.90 6.36
C SER A 159 1.14 -6.70 5.41
N CYS A 160 0.71 -6.82 4.14
CA CYS A 160 0.69 -5.78 3.12
C CYS A 160 -0.50 -6.01 2.19
N ILE A 161 -0.92 -4.94 1.52
CA ILE A 161 -2.07 -4.93 0.61
C ILE A 161 -1.59 -4.71 -0.83
N ILE A 162 -2.27 -5.37 -1.76
CA ILE A 162 -2.23 -5.06 -3.18
C ILE A 162 -3.60 -4.57 -3.66
N GLY A 163 -3.62 -3.80 -4.74
CA GLY A 163 -4.87 -3.26 -5.30
C GLY A 163 -5.95 -4.32 -5.63
N LYS A 164 -5.53 -5.54 -5.96
CA LYS A 164 -6.41 -6.69 -6.22
C LYS A 164 -7.05 -7.33 -4.97
N ASP A 165 -6.64 -6.92 -3.77
CA ASP A 165 -7.21 -7.44 -2.52
C ASP A 165 -8.59 -6.83 -2.22
N PHE A 166 -8.94 -5.74 -2.88
CA PHE A 166 -10.23 -5.07 -2.69
C PHE A 166 -11.34 -5.76 -3.50
N PRO A 167 -12.59 -5.81 -3.00
CA PRO A 167 -13.72 -6.40 -3.72
C PRO A 167 -13.94 -5.76 -5.10
N VAL A 168 -13.75 -4.44 -5.18
CA VAL A 168 -13.57 -3.70 -6.43
C VAL A 168 -12.08 -3.42 -6.52
N PRO A 169 -11.36 -4.04 -7.48
CA PRO A 169 -9.92 -3.84 -7.61
C PRO A 169 -9.59 -2.36 -7.76
N ILE A 170 -8.67 -1.89 -6.92
CA ILE A 170 -8.10 -0.55 -7.02
C ILE A 170 -6.82 -0.69 -7.83
N GLU A 171 -6.61 0.12 -8.86
CA GLU A 171 -5.39 0.06 -9.67
C GLU A 171 -4.16 0.30 -8.80
N ASN A 172 -4.16 1.40 -8.04
CA ASN A 172 -3.05 1.85 -7.24
C ASN A 172 -3.42 2.07 -5.77
N TYR A 173 -3.19 1.04 -4.97
CA TYR A 173 -3.29 1.18 -3.52
C TYR A 173 -2.07 1.89 -2.94
N ARG A 174 -2.32 2.96 -2.20
CA ARG A 174 -1.33 3.70 -1.41
C ARG A 174 -1.83 3.92 0.00
N GLN A 175 -0.96 3.73 0.98
CA GLN A 175 -1.32 3.80 2.40
C GLN A 175 -1.77 5.22 2.84
N PRO A 176 -1.14 6.32 2.39
CA PRO A 176 -1.60 7.67 2.73
C PRO A 176 -3.04 7.95 2.28
N ALA A 177 -3.40 7.58 1.05
CA ALA A 177 -4.75 7.76 0.52
C ALA A 177 -5.79 6.99 1.35
N CYS A 178 -5.52 5.72 1.69
CA CYS A 178 -6.38 4.91 2.56
C CYS A 178 -6.58 5.55 3.95
N THR A 179 -5.48 6.06 4.54
CA THR A 179 -5.53 6.69 5.87
C THR A 179 -6.36 7.97 5.85
N LEU A 180 -6.22 8.80 4.80
CA LEU A 180 -7.02 10.01 4.63
C LEU A 180 -8.49 9.69 4.36
N GLU A 181 -8.80 8.64 3.60
CA GLU A 181 -10.16 8.17 3.40
C GLU A 181 -10.80 7.70 4.72
N CYS A 182 -10.06 6.93 5.52
CA CYS A 182 -10.52 6.50 6.85
C CYS A 182 -10.79 7.70 7.77
N LEU A 183 -9.88 8.68 7.82
CA LEU A 183 -10.06 9.92 8.57
C LEU A 183 -11.29 10.71 8.08
N ARG A 184 -11.43 10.87 6.76
CA ARG A 184 -12.56 11.54 6.12
C ARG A 184 -13.89 10.91 6.55
N ASN A 185 -14.00 9.59 6.45
CA ASN A 185 -15.23 8.87 6.78
C ASN A 185 -15.60 9.05 8.27
N GLU A 186 -14.61 9.09 9.15
CA GLU A 186 -14.86 9.29 10.58
C GLU A 186 -15.23 10.74 10.91
N VAL A 187 -14.64 11.72 10.22
CA VAL A 187 -15.06 13.12 10.28
C VAL A 187 -16.50 13.29 9.79
N HIS A 188 -16.87 12.66 8.66
CA HIS A 188 -18.24 12.66 8.16
C HIS A 188 -19.23 12.13 9.19
N ARG A 189 -18.87 11.03 9.87
CA ARG A 189 -19.71 10.42 10.91
C ARG A 189 -19.89 11.29 12.15
N LYS A 190 -18.87 12.09 12.52
CA LYS A 190 -18.85 12.86 13.77
C LYS A 190 -19.32 14.29 13.62
N CYS A 191 -18.92 14.96 12.53
CA CYS A 191 -19.11 16.38 12.33
C CYS A 191 -20.03 16.70 11.13
N ASP A 192 -20.49 15.68 10.38
CA ASP A 192 -21.44 15.83 9.26
C ASP A 192 -21.06 16.92 8.24
N CYS A 193 -19.75 17.03 7.99
CA CYS A 193 -19.18 17.99 7.06
C CYS A 193 -17.87 17.46 6.46
N HIS A 194 -17.52 17.94 5.27
CA HIS A 194 -16.30 17.55 4.58
C HIS A 194 -15.22 18.65 4.68
N PRO A 195 -14.08 18.40 5.35
CA PRO A 195 -12.97 19.36 5.45
C PRO A 195 -12.33 19.60 4.08
N TYR A 196 -11.94 20.85 3.80
CA TYR A 196 -11.41 21.24 2.49
C TYR A 196 -10.08 20.56 2.13
N HIS A 197 -9.24 20.23 3.11
CA HIS A 197 -7.91 19.66 2.89
C HIS A 197 -7.91 18.15 2.67
N LEU A 198 -9.05 17.48 2.87
CA LEU A 198 -9.16 16.04 2.67
C LEU A 198 -9.56 15.74 1.22
N PRO A 199 -9.01 14.67 0.61
CA PRO A 199 -9.36 14.33 -0.76
C PRO A 199 -10.84 13.96 -0.90
N ARG A 200 -11.46 14.52 -1.93
CA ARG A 200 -12.82 14.14 -2.35
C ARG A 200 -12.77 12.85 -3.16
N GLN A 201 -13.84 12.08 -3.05
CA GLN A 201 -14.02 10.89 -3.87
C GLN A 201 -14.32 11.31 -5.31
N SER A 202 -13.57 10.76 -6.27
CA SER A 202 -13.65 11.14 -7.70
C SER A 202 -15.00 10.81 -8.35
N GLN A 203 -15.77 9.90 -7.74
CA GLN A 203 -17.09 9.47 -8.22
C GLN A 203 -18.01 9.33 -7.00
N ILE A 204 -18.89 10.32 -6.80
CA ILE A 204 -20.01 10.19 -5.87
C ILE A 204 -21.16 9.57 -6.68
N PRO A 205 -21.63 8.36 -6.36
CA PRO A 205 -22.81 7.78 -7.01
C PRO A 205 -23.98 8.76 -6.94
N GLU A 206 -24.73 8.93 -8.03
CA GLU A 206 -25.86 9.88 -8.14
C GLU A 206 -26.91 9.74 -7.01
N ASN A 207 -26.96 8.56 -6.38
CA ASN A 207 -27.87 8.23 -5.29
C ASN A 207 -27.42 8.73 -3.90
N ILE A 208 -26.22 9.29 -3.77
CA ILE A 208 -25.67 9.78 -2.49
C ILE A 208 -25.70 11.30 -2.49
N LYS A 209 -26.43 11.90 -1.52
CA LYS A 209 -26.43 13.35 -1.34
C LYS A 209 -25.00 13.83 -1.05
N PRO A 210 -24.51 14.87 -1.75
CA PRO A 210 -23.18 15.41 -1.49
C PRO A 210 -23.12 15.98 -0.08
N ILE A 211 -22.09 15.59 0.67
CA ILE A 211 -21.81 16.13 2.00
C ILE A 211 -21.35 17.57 1.85
N ARG A 212 -21.94 18.48 2.64
CA ARG A 212 -21.57 19.90 2.64
C ARG A 212 -20.12 20.11 3.07
N GLY A 213 -19.48 21.16 2.59
CA GLY A 213 -18.19 21.59 3.11
C GLY A 213 -18.30 21.99 4.59
N CYS A 214 -17.26 21.71 5.38
CA CYS A 214 -17.16 22.23 6.73
C CYS A 214 -17.04 23.76 6.70
N THR A 215 -17.82 24.41 7.56
CA THR A 215 -17.75 25.84 7.89
C THR A 215 -16.67 26.11 8.93
N VAL A 216 -16.39 27.39 9.23
CA VAL A 216 -15.48 27.75 10.32
C VAL A 216 -16.05 27.29 11.66
N PHE A 217 -17.37 27.38 11.86
CA PHE A 217 -18.02 26.85 13.06
C PHE A 217 -17.82 25.33 13.23
N ASP A 218 -17.88 24.56 12.14
CA ASP A 218 -17.67 23.11 12.20
C ASP A 218 -16.24 22.73 12.63
N SER A 219 -15.28 23.65 12.53
CA SER A 219 -13.92 23.42 13.04
C SER A 219 -13.90 23.18 14.56
N LEU A 220 -14.89 23.70 15.31
CA LEU A 220 -15.04 23.40 16.73
C LEU A 220 -15.28 21.91 16.97
N CYS A 221 -16.11 21.27 16.13
CA CYS A 221 -16.33 19.82 16.21
C CYS A 221 -15.03 19.04 15.95
N LEU A 222 -14.19 19.48 15.00
CA LEU A 222 -12.90 18.86 14.72
C LEU A 222 -11.94 19.01 15.90
N ILE A 223 -11.92 20.19 16.54
CA ILE A 223 -11.08 20.47 17.72
C ILE A 223 -11.52 19.62 18.91
N ASP A 224 -12.81 19.56 19.20
CA ASP A 224 -13.37 18.76 20.31
C ASP A 224 -13.06 17.27 20.15
N ASN A 225 -13.02 16.79 18.90
CA ASN A 225 -12.75 15.40 18.55
C ASN A 225 -11.28 15.14 18.18
N PHE A 226 -10.39 16.11 18.31
CA PHE A 226 -9.01 16.05 17.77
C PHE A 226 -8.24 14.83 18.26
N TYR A 227 -8.20 14.58 19.57
CA TYR A 227 -7.43 13.46 20.13
C TYR A 227 -7.99 12.09 19.72
N MET A 228 -9.30 12.00 19.52
CA MET A 228 -9.94 10.77 19.07
C MET A 228 -9.62 10.50 17.60
N LEU A 229 -9.76 11.53 16.74
CA LEU A 229 -9.41 11.44 15.32
C LEU A 229 -7.92 11.14 15.12
N LYS A 230 -7.04 11.73 15.94
CA LYS A 230 -5.59 11.47 15.90
C LYS A 230 -5.21 10.04 16.32
N ARG A 231 -6.03 9.39 17.15
CA ARG A 231 -5.83 8.01 17.60
C ARG A 231 -6.65 6.99 16.80
N LEU A 232 -7.26 7.43 15.69
CA LEU A 232 -8.08 6.59 14.84
C LEU A 232 -7.27 5.39 14.32
N LYS A 233 -7.78 4.19 14.55
CA LYS A 233 -7.17 2.95 14.05
C LYS A 233 -7.79 2.59 12.71
N CYS A 234 -7.06 2.86 11.64
CA CYS A 234 -7.45 2.49 10.28
C CYS A 234 -6.84 1.14 9.88
N GLN A 235 -7.60 0.31 9.18
CA GLN A 235 -7.10 -0.97 8.63
C GLN A 235 -6.30 -0.75 7.32
N CYS A 236 -5.42 0.24 7.31
CA CYS A 236 -4.59 0.61 6.16
C CYS A 236 -3.19 0.03 6.32
N LEU A 237 -3.00 -1.21 5.87
CA LEU A 237 -1.69 -1.86 5.82
C LEU A 237 -0.80 -1.20 4.75
N PRO A 238 0.54 -1.29 4.84
CA PRO A 238 1.42 -0.78 3.79
C PRO A 238 1.20 -1.51 2.46
N ALA A 239 1.44 -0.82 1.35
CA ALA A 239 1.45 -1.44 0.04
C ALA A 239 2.61 -2.45 -0.09
N CYS A 240 2.41 -3.52 -0.87
CA CYS A 240 3.46 -4.51 -1.10
C CYS A 240 4.60 -3.99 -2.02
N SER A 241 4.32 -2.97 -2.83
CA SER A 241 5.31 -2.22 -3.63
C SER A 241 5.14 -0.74 -3.31
N ASP A 242 6.19 -0.12 -2.77
CA ASP A 242 6.14 1.29 -2.37
C ASP A 242 7.54 1.92 -2.35
N VAL A 243 7.61 3.25 -2.41
CA VAL A 243 8.85 4.02 -2.31
C VAL A 243 8.72 5.01 -1.17
N THR A 244 9.62 4.93 -0.21
CA THR A 244 9.69 5.87 0.92
C THR A 244 10.90 6.77 0.77
N TYR A 245 10.80 8.01 1.25
CA TYR A 245 11.87 9.01 1.15
C TYR A 245 12.39 9.35 2.53
N LYS A 246 13.71 9.45 2.66
CA LYS A 246 14.37 10.08 3.82
C LYS A 246 15.07 11.33 3.36
N THR A 247 15.04 12.37 4.18
CA THR A 247 15.65 13.66 3.85
C THR A 247 16.71 14.03 4.87
N SER A 248 17.70 14.80 4.44
CA SER A 248 18.69 15.42 5.30
C SER A 248 18.99 16.81 4.76
N SER A 249 18.95 17.82 5.62
CA SER A 249 19.06 19.22 5.23
C SER A 249 20.29 19.89 5.83
N VAL A 250 20.97 20.71 5.03
CA VAL A 250 22.03 21.63 5.47
C VAL A 250 21.61 23.05 5.12
N VAL A 251 21.74 23.97 6.07
CA VAL A 251 21.31 25.37 5.90
C VAL A 251 22.54 26.28 5.99
N THR A 252 22.63 27.23 5.08
CA THR A 252 23.71 28.23 5.04
C THR A 252 23.14 29.62 4.81
N ASP A 253 23.76 30.66 5.37
CA ASP A 253 23.33 32.03 5.15
C ASP A 253 23.70 32.52 3.73
N PHE A 254 22.91 33.46 3.20
CA PHE A 254 23.09 34.10 1.89
C PHE A 254 24.40 34.87 1.66
N SER A 255 25.21 35.03 2.70
CA SER A 255 26.38 35.92 2.75
C SER A 255 27.39 35.75 1.60
N ALA A 256 27.44 34.58 0.96
CA ALA A 256 28.39 34.28 -0.12
C ALA A 256 27.87 34.55 -1.55
N HIS A 257 26.56 34.80 -1.75
CA HIS A 257 25.99 34.90 -3.11
C HIS A 257 26.59 36.07 -3.91
N LYS A 258 27.00 37.17 -3.23
CA LYS A 258 27.54 38.38 -3.88
C LYS A 258 28.88 38.14 -4.58
N TYR A 259 29.56 37.05 -4.22
CA TYR A 259 30.84 36.64 -4.78
C TYR A 259 30.69 35.48 -5.77
N SER A 260 29.46 35.01 -6.01
CA SER A 260 29.19 33.90 -6.91
C SER A 260 29.17 34.39 -8.37
N MET A 261 29.87 33.68 -9.25
CA MET A 261 29.80 33.88 -10.71
C MET A 261 28.68 33.05 -11.34
N ASN A 262 27.94 32.27 -10.56
CA ASN A 262 26.89 31.41 -11.10
C ASN A 262 25.62 32.24 -11.37
N ILE A 263 25.14 32.14 -12.62
CA ILE A 263 23.99 32.91 -13.13
C ILE A 263 22.74 32.80 -12.24
N PHE A 264 22.59 31.64 -11.58
CA PHE A 264 21.51 31.38 -10.62
C PHE A 264 21.40 32.45 -9.53
N TYR A 265 22.53 32.95 -9.00
CA TYR A 265 22.56 33.92 -7.91
C TYR A 265 22.61 35.37 -8.38
N THR A 266 22.85 35.62 -9.68
CA THR A 266 22.99 36.97 -10.23
C THR A 266 21.69 37.55 -10.77
N GLU A 267 20.72 36.70 -11.13
CA GLU A 267 19.48 37.13 -11.78
C GLU A 267 18.46 37.77 -10.82
N THR A 268 18.58 37.53 -9.51
CA THR A 268 17.61 38.00 -8.52
C THR A 268 18.27 38.82 -7.42
N ASN A 269 17.66 39.95 -7.07
CA ASN A 269 18.06 40.74 -5.90
C ASN A 269 17.67 39.99 -4.62
N LEU A 270 18.54 39.11 -4.15
CA LEU A 270 18.34 38.38 -2.90
C LEU A 270 18.46 39.36 -1.71
N THR A 271 17.37 39.51 -0.99
CA THR A 271 17.27 40.24 0.28
C THR A 271 17.10 39.24 1.43
N SER A 272 16.85 39.75 2.65
CA SER A 272 16.59 38.91 3.83
C SER A 272 15.24 38.19 3.79
N PHE A 273 14.33 38.56 2.88
CA PHE A 273 13.01 37.95 2.74
C PHE A 273 12.97 36.79 1.75
N GLU A 274 13.99 36.64 0.90
CA GLU A 274 14.09 35.51 -0.02
C GLU A 274 14.63 34.28 0.69
N PHE A 275 14.34 33.11 0.15
CA PHE A 275 14.94 31.85 0.55
C PHE A 275 15.27 31.03 -0.70
N ILE A 276 16.32 30.23 -0.60
CA ILE A 276 16.73 29.33 -1.68
C ILE A 276 16.67 27.90 -1.15
N PHE A 277 16.16 26.98 -1.96
CA PHE A 277 16.28 25.57 -1.64
C PHE A 277 16.69 24.73 -2.84
N HIS A 278 17.51 23.71 -2.58
CA HIS A 278 17.99 22.74 -3.54
C HIS A 278 17.56 21.34 -3.09
N ILE A 279 16.81 20.62 -3.92
CA ILE A 279 16.43 19.24 -3.69
C ILE A 279 17.19 18.36 -4.67
N TYR A 280 17.91 17.37 -4.15
CA TYR A 280 18.67 16.44 -4.98
C TYR A 280 18.70 15.03 -4.41
N LEU A 281 18.95 14.04 -5.27
CA LEU A 281 19.19 12.67 -4.85
C LEU A 281 20.59 12.54 -4.24
N SER A 282 20.68 11.93 -3.06
CA SER A 282 21.91 11.75 -2.30
C SER A 282 22.93 10.88 -3.04
N ASN A 283 22.44 9.81 -3.67
CA ASN A 283 23.24 8.77 -4.30
C ASN A 283 22.63 8.39 -5.66
N GLN A 284 23.47 7.86 -6.55
CA GLN A 284 23.02 7.27 -7.82
C GLN A 284 22.22 5.98 -7.63
N VAL A 285 22.49 5.25 -6.55
CA VAL A 285 21.86 3.96 -6.24
C VAL A 285 20.84 4.11 -5.14
N VAL A 286 19.78 3.30 -5.23
CA VAL A 286 18.66 3.30 -4.30
C VAL A 286 18.69 2.01 -3.47
N ALA A 287 18.48 2.13 -2.16
CA ALA A 287 18.32 0.96 -1.30
C ALA A 287 17.00 0.24 -1.65
N SER A 288 17.06 -1.06 -1.91
CA SER A 288 15.90 -1.88 -2.23
C SER A 288 15.65 -2.92 -1.14
N ASN A 289 14.56 -2.76 -0.39
CA ASN A 289 14.05 -3.71 0.57
C ASN A 289 13.15 -4.73 -0.10
N ARG A 290 13.54 -6.01 -0.07
CA ARG A 290 12.73 -7.09 -0.64
C ARG A 290 12.12 -7.96 0.46
N ARG A 291 10.79 -8.03 0.50
CA ARG A 291 10.06 -8.96 1.37
C ARG A 291 9.99 -10.35 0.73
N ILE A 292 10.54 -11.32 1.44
CA ILE A 292 10.57 -12.73 1.03
C ILE A 292 9.84 -13.60 2.07
N VAL A 293 9.36 -14.76 1.64
CA VAL A 293 8.78 -15.74 2.56
C VAL A 293 9.92 -16.36 3.38
N VAL A 294 9.78 -16.37 4.71
CA VAL A 294 10.83 -16.91 5.61
C VAL A 294 11.00 -18.41 5.42
N VAL A 295 9.91 -19.15 5.30
CA VAL A 295 9.91 -20.60 5.06
C VAL A 295 8.99 -20.92 3.90
N SER A 296 9.58 -21.33 2.77
CA SER A 296 8.82 -21.85 1.65
C SER A 296 8.39 -23.30 1.92
N TRP A 297 7.36 -23.80 1.21
CA TRP A 297 6.98 -25.22 1.27
C TRP A 297 8.13 -26.17 0.92
N ILE A 298 9.01 -25.74 0.00
CA ILE A 298 10.20 -26.49 -0.39
C ILE A 298 11.20 -26.54 0.76
N SER A 299 11.45 -25.40 1.42
CA SER A 299 12.31 -25.34 2.61
C SER A 299 11.76 -26.17 3.76
N LEU A 300 10.44 -26.15 3.99
CA LEU A 300 9.81 -26.97 5.01
C LEU A 300 10.01 -28.47 4.74
N LEU A 301 9.77 -28.91 3.50
CA LEU A 301 9.96 -30.30 3.09
C LEU A 301 11.43 -30.72 3.19
N ALA A 302 12.36 -29.84 2.79
CA ALA A 302 13.80 -30.10 2.89
C ALA A 302 14.25 -30.23 4.35
N ASN A 303 13.78 -29.34 5.23
CA ASN A 303 14.11 -29.38 6.66
C ASN A 303 13.54 -30.64 7.34
N LEU A 304 12.30 -31.01 7.04
CA LEU A 304 11.69 -32.25 7.53
C LEU A 304 12.43 -33.48 6.99
N GLY A 305 12.73 -33.51 5.68
CA GLY A 305 13.48 -34.59 5.05
C GLY A 305 14.88 -34.75 5.65
N GLY A 306 15.58 -33.63 5.90
CA GLY A 306 16.87 -33.62 6.58
C GLY A 306 16.78 -34.17 8.01
N ALA A 307 15.76 -33.76 8.77
CA ALA A 307 15.53 -34.28 10.12
C ALA A 307 15.24 -35.79 10.13
N PHE A 308 14.37 -36.29 9.24
CA PHE A 308 14.10 -37.72 9.13
C PHE A 308 15.32 -38.52 8.67
N SER A 309 16.10 -37.99 7.74
CA SER A 309 17.33 -38.64 7.27
C SER A 309 18.39 -38.70 8.38
N LEU A 310 18.53 -37.66 9.21
CA LEU A 310 19.54 -37.61 10.27
C LEU A 310 19.14 -38.45 11.48
N CYS A 311 17.89 -38.34 11.95
CA CYS A 311 17.43 -39.01 13.17
C CYS A 311 17.07 -40.47 12.94
N LEU A 312 16.46 -40.81 11.80
CA LEU A 312 15.94 -42.16 11.52
C LEU A 312 16.73 -42.89 10.43
N GLY A 313 17.62 -42.20 9.69
CA GLY A 313 18.32 -42.78 8.55
C GLY A 313 17.39 -43.11 7.37
N MET A 314 16.17 -42.57 7.35
CA MET A 314 15.15 -42.91 6.36
C MET A 314 15.06 -41.89 5.24
N SER A 315 14.86 -42.39 4.02
CA SER A 315 14.58 -41.56 2.84
C SER A 315 13.11 -41.69 2.42
N ILE A 316 12.69 -40.87 1.46
CA ILE A 316 11.35 -41.00 0.86
C ILE A 316 11.17 -42.36 0.15
N ILE A 317 12.24 -42.93 -0.38
CA ILE A 317 12.24 -44.26 -0.99
C ILE A 317 11.97 -45.32 0.08
N SER A 318 12.62 -45.20 1.24
CA SER A 318 12.39 -46.09 2.39
C SER A 318 10.94 -46.02 2.88
N LEU A 319 10.33 -44.83 2.88
CA LEU A 319 8.92 -44.66 3.24
C LEU A 319 7.98 -45.37 2.23
N VAL A 320 8.25 -45.23 0.93
CA VAL A 320 7.48 -45.92 -0.12
C VAL A 320 7.59 -47.44 0.00
N GLU A 321 8.78 -47.96 0.32
CA GLU A 321 9.00 -49.40 0.52
C GLU A 321 8.19 -49.94 1.71
N VAL A 322 8.20 -49.23 2.84
CA VAL A 322 7.40 -49.59 4.02
C VAL A 322 5.91 -49.61 3.70
N LEU A 323 5.41 -48.57 3.01
CA LEU A 323 4.02 -48.51 2.57
C LEU A 323 3.67 -49.68 1.63
N PHE A 324 4.52 -49.98 0.66
CA PHE A 324 4.35 -51.09 -0.27
C PHE A 324 4.27 -52.44 0.46
N TYR A 325 5.17 -52.68 1.42
CA TYR A 325 5.15 -53.91 2.22
C TYR A 325 3.88 -54.02 3.08
N ILE A 326 3.43 -52.90 3.68
CA ILE A 326 2.17 -52.84 4.43
C ILE A 326 0.98 -53.17 3.52
N PHE A 327 0.89 -52.57 2.32
CA PHE A 327 -0.18 -52.84 1.36
C PHE A 327 -0.20 -54.30 0.90
N LEU A 328 0.97 -54.86 0.55
CA LEU A 328 1.08 -56.28 0.19
C LEU A 328 0.65 -57.20 1.32
N ARG A 329 1.07 -56.90 2.56
CA ARG A 329 0.70 -57.70 3.72
C ARG A 329 -0.80 -57.62 4.00
N PHE A 330 -1.39 -56.43 3.91
CA PHE A 330 -2.83 -56.24 4.05
C PHE A 330 -3.61 -56.99 2.97
N TYR A 331 -3.19 -56.91 1.71
CA TYR A 331 -3.80 -57.64 0.60
C TYR A 331 -3.72 -59.17 0.80
N ARG A 332 -2.57 -59.69 1.24
CA ARG A 332 -2.42 -61.12 1.57
C ARG A 332 -3.30 -61.56 2.75
N ILE A 333 -3.45 -60.73 3.77
CA ILE A 333 -4.34 -61.00 4.91
C ILE A 333 -5.79 -61.05 4.43
N GLN A 334 -6.23 -60.08 3.63
CA GLN A 334 -7.56 -60.06 3.03
C GLN A 334 -7.81 -61.31 2.16
N GLN A 335 -6.86 -61.71 1.32
CA GLN A 335 -6.97 -62.94 0.54
C GLN A 335 -7.07 -64.20 1.42
N LYS A 336 -6.32 -64.28 2.53
CA LYS A 336 -6.43 -65.38 3.49
C LYS A 336 -7.81 -65.41 4.15
N LEU A 337 -8.33 -64.25 4.58
CA LEU A 337 -9.67 -64.13 5.15
C LEU A 337 -10.75 -64.53 4.12
N GLN A 338 -10.62 -64.12 2.86
CA GLN A 338 -11.52 -64.54 1.79
C GLN A 338 -11.45 -66.04 1.48
N LYS A 339 -10.24 -66.63 1.44
CA LYS A 339 -10.08 -68.08 1.30
C LYS A 339 -10.71 -68.83 2.46
N GLN A 340 -10.50 -68.39 3.69
CA GLN A 340 -11.13 -68.98 4.87
C GLN A 340 -12.66 -68.82 4.86
N ALA A 341 -13.19 -67.69 4.39
CA ALA A 341 -14.64 -67.50 4.22
C ALA A 341 -15.22 -68.45 3.15
N LYS A 342 -14.53 -68.61 2.01
CA LYS A 342 -14.91 -69.58 0.96
C LYS A 342 -14.81 -71.03 1.46
N GLU A 343 -13.75 -71.40 2.17
CA GLU A 343 -13.61 -72.74 2.77
C GLU A 343 -14.68 -73.02 3.82
N LYS A 344 -15.04 -72.03 4.65
CA LYS A 344 -16.17 -72.16 5.59
C LYS A 344 -17.50 -72.34 4.86
N GLN A 345 -17.74 -71.62 3.76
CA GLN A 345 -18.94 -71.84 2.93
C GLN A 345 -18.95 -73.24 2.28
N ILE A 346 -17.81 -73.71 1.74
CA ILE A 346 -17.71 -75.04 1.13
C ILE A 346 -17.96 -76.15 2.17
N LYS A 347 -17.37 -76.04 3.37
CA LYS A 347 -17.58 -77.01 4.46
C LYS A 347 -19.02 -77.01 4.99
N LEU A 348 -19.73 -75.89 4.92
CA LEU A 348 -21.15 -75.81 5.28
C LEU A 348 -22.05 -76.49 4.23
N VAL A 349 -21.67 -76.47 2.96
CA VAL A 349 -22.46 -77.06 1.84
C VAL A 349 -22.17 -78.55 1.63
N GLN A 350 -20.96 -79.03 1.94
CA GLN A 350 -20.55 -80.44 1.80
C GLN A 350 -21.45 -81.48 2.50
N PRO A 351 -21.94 -81.29 3.75
CA PRO A 351 -22.85 -82.27 4.36
C PRO A 351 -24.24 -82.30 3.70
N LEU A 352 -24.66 -81.22 3.02
CA LEU A 352 -25.95 -81.17 2.32
C LEU A 352 -25.92 -81.96 0.99
N ALA A 353 -24.79 -81.94 0.28
CA ALA A 353 -24.61 -82.70 -0.97
C ALA A 353 -24.43 -84.21 -0.73
N ALA A 354 -23.93 -84.63 0.44
CA ALA A 354 -23.78 -86.04 0.81
C ALA A 354 -25.12 -86.72 1.11
N LEU A 355 -26.13 -85.99 1.56
CA LEU A 355 -27.50 -86.49 1.76
C LEU A 355 -28.24 -86.78 0.44
N GLN A 356 -27.79 -86.24 -0.70
CA GLN A 356 -28.41 -86.46 -2.01
C GLN A 356 -27.87 -87.70 -2.76
N ARG A 357 -26.89 -88.45 -2.22
CA ARG A 357 -26.26 -89.61 -2.87
C ARG A 357 -26.54 -90.96 -2.20
N PHE A 358 -27.74 -91.18 -1.66
CA PHE A 358 -28.21 -92.54 -1.39
C PHE A 358 -28.89 -93.11 -2.66
N PRO A 359 -28.46 -94.27 -3.18
CA PRO A 359 -29.01 -94.85 -4.40
C PRO A 359 -30.44 -95.38 -4.15
N LYS A 360 -31.36 -95.02 -5.05
CA LYS A 360 -32.71 -95.59 -5.18
C LYS A 360 -32.65 -97.12 -5.19
N LYS A 361 -33.02 -97.75 -4.08
CA LYS A 361 -33.29 -99.19 -3.99
C LYS A 361 -34.78 -99.37 -3.73
N GLU A 362 -35.59 -99.04 -4.73
CA GLU A 362 -37.05 -99.17 -4.66
C GLU A 362 -37.59 -99.49 -6.06
N GLN A 363 -37.33 -100.73 -6.52
CA GLN A 363 -37.91 -101.24 -7.77
C GLN A 363 -38.05 -102.77 -7.84
N LEU A 364 -38.11 -103.46 -6.70
CA LEU A 364 -38.29 -104.93 -6.64
C LEU A 364 -39.32 -105.39 -5.59
N LEU A 365 -40.34 -104.56 -5.33
CA LEU A 365 -41.51 -104.93 -4.51
C LEU A 365 -42.84 -104.44 -5.13
N ASN A 366 -42.91 -104.27 -6.45
CA ASN A 366 -44.16 -103.93 -7.17
C ASN A 366 -44.37 -104.86 -8.38
N GLN A 367 -44.13 -106.16 -8.20
CA GLN A 367 -44.50 -107.20 -9.17
C GLN A 367 -45.13 -108.43 -8.50
N LYS A 368 -45.93 -108.18 -7.45
CA LYS A 368 -46.80 -109.17 -6.79
C LYS A 368 -48.19 -108.64 -6.41
N ILE A 369 -48.65 -107.58 -7.09
CA ILE A 369 -50.02 -107.06 -6.95
C ILE A 369 -50.55 -106.77 -8.36
N SER A 370 -50.81 -107.85 -9.10
CA SER A 370 -51.74 -107.91 -10.25
C SER A 370 -52.02 -109.39 -10.55
N ALA A 371 -52.52 -110.06 -9.52
CA ALA A 371 -53.34 -111.27 -9.62
C ALA A 371 -54.62 -110.98 -8.84
N PHE A 372 -55.31 -109.93 -9.29
CA PHE A 372 -56.73 -109.66 -9.11
C PHE A 372 -57.09 -108.69 -10.24
N GLU A 373 -57.81 -109.25 -11.22
CA GLU A 373 -58.30 -108.71 -12.49
C GLU A 373 -57.32 -108.60 -13.67
#